data_AF-A0A1V1NQX4-F1
#
_entry.id   AF-A0A1V1NQX4-F1
#
_cell.length_a   1.000
_cell.length_b   1.000
_cell.length_c   1.000
_cell.angle_alpha   90.00
_cell.angle_beta   90.00
_cell.angle_gamma   90.00
#
_symmetry.space_group_name_H-M   'P 1'
#
loop_
_entity.id
_entity.type
_entity.pdbx_description
1 polymer ?
#
loop_
_entity_poly.entity_id
_entity_poly.type
_entity_poly.pdbx_seq_one_letter_code
_entity_poly.pdbx_strand_id
1 'polypeptide(L)'
;MIPQIYQVTITLHEATFFASHELDELYFTEPVLGNYALSYAMGWINSPYNRYHVGYAEDFPNLNERGIYITPAWPVRKPTYRIERFNCQSESYKSGMTNNAVVEAAGRQVLVKDKSNRYRNVITNKTVISANNRPQTGVIKLLKPENQFECHVISKTPISLPHYIRLGKFMSKA
;
A
#
# COMPACT_ATOMS: atom_id res chain seq x y z
N MET A 1 0.12 38.33 -3.79
CA MET A 1 0.96 37.63 -2.80
C MET A 1 1.82 36.63 -3.57
N ILE A 2 3.14 36.68 -3.41
CA ILE A 2 4.07 35.79 -4.14
C ILE A 2 4.03 34.42 -3.44
N PRO A 3 3.77 33.30 -4.15
CA PRO A 3 3.76 31.97 -3.55
C PRO A 3 5.17 31.58 -3.09
N GLN A 4 5.26 30.87 -1.97
CA GLN A 4 6.50 30.27 -1.49
C GLN A 4 6.69 28.90 -2.12
N ILE A 5 7.93 28.60 -2.49
CA ILE A 5 8.32 27.32 -3.09
C ILE A 5 9.37 26.69 -2.18
N TYR A 6 9.07 25.50 -1.68
CA TYR A 6 9.97 24.70 -0.86
C TYR A 6 10.49 23.54 -1.70
N GLN A 7 11.81 23.43 -1.81
CA GLN A 7 12.46 22.26 -2.37
C GLN A 7 12.56 21.19 -1.27
N VAL A 8 12.08 19.99 -1.55
CA VAL A 8 12.01 18.90 -0.58
C VAL A 8 12.78 17.71 -1.12
N THR A 9 13.76 17.25 -0.35
CA THR A 9 14.49 16.01 -0.59
C THR A 9 13.98 14.93 0.37
N ILE A 10 13.56 13.81 -0.17
CA ILE A 10 13.02 12.67 0.57
C ILE A 10 14.03 11.52 0.46
N THR A 11 14.49 11.00 1.60
CA THR A 11 15.42 9.85 1.64
C THR A 11 14.70 8.65 2.22
N LEU A 12 14.61 7.56 1.46
CA LEU A 12 13.96 6.34 1.96
C LEU A 12 14.81 5.67 3.03
N HIS A 13 14.29 5.53 4.25
CA HIS A 13 14.98 4.83 5.35
C HIS A 13 14.60 3.35 5.44
N GLU A 14 13.42 2.99 4.93
CA GLU A 14 12.93 1.61 4.86
C GLU A 14 12.63 1.24 3.40
N ALA A 15 12.48 -0.06 3.11
CA ALA A 15 12.10 -0.50 1.76
C ALA A 15 10.66 -0.07 1.46
N THR A 16 10.44 0.67 0.38
CA THR A 16 9.15 1.30 0.08
C THR A 16 8.42 0.60 -1.06
N PHE A 17 7.12 0.36 -0.86
CA PHE A 17 6.25 -0.37 -1.79
C PHE A 17 4.98 0.42 -2.13
N PHE A 18 4.63 0.53 -3.41
CA PHE A 18 3.33 1.07 -3.84
C PHE A 18 2.51 0.12 -4.72
N ALA A 19 3.08 -0.98 -5.22
CA ALA A 19 2.44 -1.85 -6.22
C ALA A 19 1.90 -1.04 -7.41
N SER A 20 2.75 -0.19 -8.00
CA SER A 20 2.39 0.65 -9.16
C SER A 20 1.89 -0.19 -10.34
N HIS A 21 2.44 -1.40 -10.49
CA HIS A 21 2.03 -2.37 -11.48
C HIS A 21 1.98 -3.77 -10.86
N GLU A 22 0.98 -4.54 -11.30
CA GLU A 22 0.77 -5.92 -10.92
C GLU A 22 0.77 -6.75 -12.22
N LEU A 23 1.84 -7.52 -12.44
CA LEU A 23 2.06 -8.34 -13.62
C LEU A 23 2.18 -9.80 -13.19
N ASP A 24 1.07 -10.53 -13.25
CA ASP A 24 0.99 -11.93 -12.83
C ASP A 24 1.48 -12.10 -11.37
N GLU A 25 2.55 -12.87 -11.12
CA GLU A 25 3.13 -13.06 -9.78
C GLU A 25 4.05 -11.90 -9.35
N LEU A 26 4.39 -10.95 -10.23
CA LEU A 26 5.31 -9.86 -9.98
C LEU A 26 4.58 -8.53 -9.72
N TYR A 27 4.82 -7.96 -8.55
CA TYR A 27 4.31 -6.65 -8.15
C TYR A 27 5.48 -5.69 -8.03
N PHE A 28 5.47 -4.58 -8.76
CA PHE A 28 6.59 -3.64 -8.72
C PHE A 28 6.18 -2.20 -8.47
N THR A 29 7.10 -1.46 -7.86
CA THR A 29 6.95 -0.04 -7.57
C THR A 29 7.74 0.77 -8.60
N GLU A 30 7.08 1.69 -9.28
CA GLU A 30 7.75 2.66 -10.15
C GLU A 30 8.58 3.63 -9.29
N PRO A 31 9.70 4.16 -9.81
CA PRO A 31 10.54 5.08 -9.08
C PRO A 31 9.99 6.50 -9.14
N VAL A 32 8.72 6.68 -8.79
CA VAL A 32 8.04 7.97 -8.69
C VAL A 32 7.15 7.94 -7.46
N LEU A 33 7.28 8.94 -6.60
CA LEU A 33 6.35 9.14 -5.49
C LEU A 33 5.25 10.08 -5.96
N GLY A 34 4.04 9.54 -6.11
CA GLY A 34 2.89 10.32 -6.58
C GLY A 34 2.55 11.47 -5.63
N ASN A 35 2.13 12.61 -6.20
CA ASN A 35 1.73 13.79 -5.43
C ASN A 35 0.67 13.46 -4.36
N TYR A 36 -0.31 12.62 -4.69
CA TYR A 36 -1.35 12.20 -3.74
C TYR A 36 -0.80 11.35 -2.59
N ALA A 37 0.12 10.43 -2.88
CA ALA A 37 0.79 9.64 -1.85
C ALA A 37 1.60 10.55 -0.91
N LEU A 38 2.26 11.58 -1.45
CA LEU A 38 2.98 12.57 -0.67
C LEU A 38 2.03 13.44 0.16
N SER A 39 0.93 13.94 -0.41
CA SER A 39 -0.09 14.68 0.33
C SER A 39 -0.65 13.89 1.50
N TYR A 40 -0.86 12.58 1.31
CA TYR A 40 -1.28 11.67 2.37
C TYR A 40 -0.18 11.49 3.42
N ALA A 41 1.06 11.24 3.00
CA ALA A 41 2.21 11.05 3.88
C ALA A 41 2.55 12.29 4.72
N MET A 42 2.28 13.49 4.19
CA MET A 42 2.39 14.77 4.89
C MET A 42 1.24 15.04 5.87
N GLY A 43 0.23 14.18 5.90
CA GLY A 43 -0.96 14.33 6.74
C GLY A 43 -1.90 15.46 6.30
N TRP A 44 -1.80 15.91 5.04
CA TRP A 44 -2.66 16.99 4.56
C TRP A 44 -4.00 16.51 4.02
N ILE A 45 -4.07 15.24 3.61
CA ILE A 45 -5.29 14.57 3.17
C ILE A 45 -5.45 13.24 3.92
N ASN A 46 -6.68 12.76 4.03
CA ASN A 46 -6.99 11.48 4.65
C ASN A 46 -7.50 10.50 3.58
N SER A 47 -6.79 9.40 3.38
CA SER A 47 -7.20 8.32 2.48
C SER A 47 -7.47 7.07 3.32
N PRO A 48 -8.75 6.82 3.69
CA PRO A 48 -9.07 5.71 4.57
C PRO A 48 -8.96 4.37 3.83
N TYR A 49 -8.49 3.33 4.54
CA TYR A 49 -8.24 2.01 3.96
C TYR A 49 -9.50 1.34 3.37
N ASN A 50 -10.68 1.70 3.86
CA ASN A 50 -11.96 1.15 3.42
C ASN A 50 -12.56 1.88 2.19
N ARG A 51 -11.78 2.70 1.48
CA ARG A 51 -12.21 3.40 0.27
C ARG A 51 -12.12 2.47 -0.95
N TYR A 52 -13.23 2.32 -1.67
CA TYR A 52 -13.33 1.45 -2.87
C TYR A 52 -13.28 2.23 -4.20
N HIS A 53 -13.04 3.54 -4.14
CA HIS A 53 -12.97 4.43 -5.30
C HIS A 53 -11.77 5.37 -5.20
N VAL A 54 -11.47 6.06 -6.29
CA VAL A 54 -10.36 7.01 -6.37
C VAL A 54 -10.74 8.34 -5.70
N GLY A 55 -9.96 8.78 -4.71
CA GLY A 55 -10.29 9.94 -3.87
C GLY A 55 -9.81 11.33 -4.34
N TYR A 56 -9.16 11.44 -5.51
CA TYR A 56 -8.54 12.70 -5.94
C TYR A 56 -9.52 13.88 -5.97
N ALA A 57 -10.73 13.66 -6.48
CA ALA A 57 -11.75 14.70 -6.64
C ALA A 57 -12.30 15.21 -5.30
N GLU A 58 -12.23 14.39 -4.25
CA GLU A 58 -12.71 14.73 -2.90
C GLU A 58 -11.62 15.42 -2.08
N ASP A 59 -10.38 14.93 -2.18
CA ASP A 59 -9.30 15.32 -1.28
C ASP A 59 -8.55 16.58 -1.75
N PHE A 60 -8.31 16.72 -3.06
CA PHE A 60 -7.53 17.84 -3.60
C PHE A 60 -8.19 19.22 -3.49
N PRO A 61 -9.53 19.39 -3.54
CA PRO A 61 -10.15 20.68 -3.26
C PRO A 61 -9.74 21.27 -1.90
N ASN A 62 -9.61 20.44 -0.85
CA ASN A 62 -9.17 20.89 0.47
C ASN A 62 -7.74 21.46 0.45
N LEU A 63 -6.85 20.91 -0.38
CA LEU A 63 -5.50 21.44 -0.58
C LEU A 63 -5.50 22.74 -1.39
N ASN A 64 -6.34 22.79 -2.43
CA ASN A 64 -6.48 23.96 -3.30
C ASN A 64 -7.00 25.17 -2.52
N GLU A 65 -7.98 24.98 -1.63
CA GLU A 65 -8.50 26.01 -0.73
C GLU A 65 -7.42 26.54 0.22
N ARG A 66 -6.57 25.64 0.75
CA ARG A 66 -5.38 26.01 1.54
C ARG A 66 -4.28 26.65 0.70
N GLY A 67 -4.39 26.59 -0.63
CA GLY A 67 -3.40 27.11 -1.56
C GLY A 67 -2.08 26.33 -1.53
N ILE A 68 -2.13 25.03 -1.26
CA ILE A 68 -0.98 24.12 -1.19
C ILE A 68 -1.02 23.16 -2.37
N TYR A 69 0.13 22.97 -3.02
CA TYR A 69 0.32 21.96 -4.05
C TYR A 69 1.69 21.31 -3.89
N ILE A 70 1.76 19.98 -4.01
CA ILE A 70 3.00 19.22 -4.02
C ILE A 70 3.16 18.53 -5.37
N THR A 71 4.33 18.69 -5.99
CA THR A 71 4.65 17.97 -7.22
C THR A 71 4.93 16.50 -6.92
N PRO A 72 4.74 15.58 -7.88
CA PRO A 72 5.32 14.24 -7.75
C PRO A 72 6.83 14.34 -7.47
N ALA A 73 7.35 13.40 -6.66
CA ALA A 73 8.78 13.33 -6.39
C ALA A 73 9.47 12.38 -7.36
N TRP A 74 10.50 12.89 -8.01
CA TRP A 74 11.30 12.18 -9.00
C TRP A 74 12.64 11.74 -8.39
N PRO A 75 13.22 10.63 -8.86
CA PRO A 75 14.44 10.10 -8.27
C PRO A 75 15.63 10.99 -8.68
N VAL A 76 16.45 11.38 -7.71
CA VAL A 76 17.63 12.24 -7.95
C VAL A 76 18.71 11.51 -8.74
N ARG A 77 18.77 10.17 -8.56
CA ARG A 77 19.75 9.28 -9.20
C ARG A 77 19.04 8.03 -9.70
N LYS A 78 19.79 7.17 -10.41
CA LYS A 78 19.26 5.87 -10.84
C LYS A 78 18.72 5.09 -9.63
N PRO A 79 17.43 4.75 -9.60
CA PRO A 79 16.80 4.09 -8.47
C PRO A 79 17.34 2.66 -8.31
N THR A 80 17.50 2.25 -7.07
CA THR A 80 17.90 0.88 -6.72
C THR A 80 16.73 0.12 -6.11
N TYR A 81 16.68 -1.18 -6.35
CA TYR A 81 15.54 -2.01 -5.96
C TYR A 81 15.98 -3.17 -5.07
N ARG A 82 15.06 -3.62 -4.21
CA ARG A 82 15.13 -4.87 -3.48
C ARG A 82 14.03 -5.79 -4.01
N ILE A 83 14.35 -7.04 -4.28
CA ILE A 83 13.38 -8.03 -4.75
C ILE A 83 13.19 -9.05 -3.63
N GLU A 84 11.94 -9.32 -3.28
CA GLU A 84 11.58 -10.26 -2.22
C GLU A 84 10.44 -11.15 -2.66
N ARG A 85 10.40 -12.37 -2.12
CA ARG A 85 9.22 -13.24 -2.21
C ARG A 85 8.36 -13.03 -0.98
N PHE A 86 7.05 -13.03 -1.17
CA PHE A 86 6.10 -13.05 -0.07
C PHE A 86 5.25 -14.30 -0.13
N ASN A 87 4.81 -14.73 1.05
CA ASN A 87 3.82 -15.77 1.23
C ASN A 87 2.70 -15.22 2.11
N CYS A 88 1.49 -15.20 1.59
CA CYS A 88 0.27 -14.81 2.28
C CYS A 88 -0.64 -16.01 2.57
N GLN A 89 -0.21 -17.25 2.29
CA GLN A 89 -0.88 -18.46 2.75
C GLN A 89 -0.89 -18.49 4.27
N SER A 90 -2.00 -18.95 4.85
CA SER A 90 -2.07 -19.21 6.28
C SER A 90 -1.10 -20.34 6.67
N GLU A 91 -0.59 -20.29 7.90
CA GLU A 91 0.13 -21.42 8.50
C GLU A 91 -0.80 -22.52 9.00
N SER A 92 -2.03 -22.63 8.46
CA SER A 92 -2.99 -23.62 8.94
C SER A 92 -2.59 -25.04 8.54
N TYR A 93 -2.51 -25.95 9.52
CA TYR A 93 -2.28 -27.38 9.29
C TYR A 93 -3.39 -28.06 8.47
N LYS A 94 -4.55 -27.41 8.33
CA LYS A 94 -5.70 -27.91 7.57
C LYS A 94 -6.11 -26.87 6.53
N SER A 95 -5.60 -27.04 5.32
CA SER A 95 -6.09 -26.38 4.13
C SER A 95 -6.93 -27.35 3.30
N GLY A 96 -7.86 -26.81 2.52
CA GLY A 96 -8.62 -27.54 1.52
C GLY A 96 -8.79 -26.70 0.27
N MET A 97 -9.22 -27.31 -0.83
CA MET A 97 -9.65 -26.55 -2.01
C MET A 97 -11.17 -26.53 -2.10
N THR A 98 -11.73 -25.39 -2.50
CA THR A 98 -13.12 -25.27 -2.94
C THR A 98 -13.23 -24.32 -4.12
N ASN A 99 -14.00 -24.67 -5.15
CA ASN A 99 -14.20 -23.85 -6.35
C ASN A 99 -12.90 -23.16 -6.86
N ASN A 100 -11.81 -23.91 -7.01
CA ASN A 100 -10.48 -23.42 -7.42
C ASN A 100 -9.84 -22.35 -6.49
N ALA A 101 -10.32 -22.21 -5.26
CA ALA A 101 -9.73 -21.35 -4.24
C ALA A 101 -9.30 -22.17 -3.03
N VAL A 102 -8.19 -21.75 -2.41
CA VAL A 102 -7.72 -22.36 -1.17
C VAL A 102 -8.59 -21.88 -0.02
N VAL A 103 -8.96 -22.83 0.83
CA VAL A 103 -9.78 -22.69 2.01
C VAL A 103 -8.91 -23.03 3.22
N GLU A 104 -8.79 -22.08 4.14
CA GLU A 104 -7.84 -22.18 5.25
C GLU A 104 -8.58 -22.13 6.59
N ALA A 105 -8.25 -23.06 7.49
CA ALA A 105 -8.78 -23.07 8.84
C ALA A 105 -8.05 -22.02 9.70
N ALA A 106 -8.73 -20.97 10.16
CA ALA A 106 -8.09 -20.00 11.06
C ALA A 106 -7.85 -20.62 12.46
N GLY A 107 -6.63 -21.06 12.76
CA GLY A 107 -6.24 -21.62 14.07
C GLY A 107 -6.53 -23.11 14.24
N ARG A 108 -6.81 -23.58 15.48
CA ARG A 108 -7.15 -24.99 15.79
C ARG A 108 -8.58 -25.37 15.40
N GLN A 109 -9.03 -24.99 14.22
CA GLN A 109 -10.36 -25.35 13.76
C GLN A 109 -10.35 -26.73 13.14
N VAL A 110 -11.25 -27.59 13.63
CA VAL A 110 -11.52 -28.88 13.00
C VAL A 110 -12.58 -28.62 11.92
N LEU A 111 -12.12 -28.55 10.67
CA LEU A 111 -13.00 -28.41 9.52
C LEU A 111 -13.44 -29.79 9.03
N VAL A 112 -14.74 -29.94 8.75
CA VAL A 112 -15.31 -31.10 8.06
C VAL A 112 -15.98 -30.61 6.78
N LYS A 113 -15.75 -31.34 5.69
CA LYS A 113 -16.37 -31.07 4.39
C LYS A 113 -17.88 -31.33 4.51
N ASP A 114 -18.68 -30.32 4.20
CA ASP A 114 -20.14 -30.45 4.16
C ASP A 114 -20.59 -31.13 2.85
N LYS A 115 -21.90 -31.38 2.68
CA LYS A 115 -22.50 -31.93 1.45
C LYS A 115 -22.27 -31.10 0.18
N SER A 116 -21.59 -29.95 0.27
CA SER A 116 -21.24 -29.04 -0.82
C SER A 116 -19.75 -28.67 -0.78
N ASN A 117 -19.30 -27.81 -1.69
CA ASN A 117 -17.96 -27.21 -1.71
C ASN A 117 -17.76 -26.20 -0.55
N ARG A 118 -18.22 -26.54 0.66
CA ARG A 118 -18.18 -25.68 1.86
C ARG A 118 -17.62 -26.48 3.02
N TYR A 119 -16.84 -25.81 3.86
CA TYR A 119 -16.28 -26.39 5.07
C TYR A 119 -17.00 -25.82 6.29
N ARG A 120 -17.40 -26.70 7.21
CA ARG A 120 -18.01 -26.32 8.50
C ARG A 120 -17.01 -26.55 9.62
N ASN A 121 -17.03 -25.67 10.60
CA ASN A 121 -16.29 -25.86 11.84
C ASN A 121 -17.12 -26.74 12.78
N VAL A 122 -16.55 -27.87 13.19
CA VAL A 122 -17.24 -28.88 14.02
C VAL A 122 -17.63 -28.34 15.39
N ILE A 123 -16.86 -27.39 15.94
CA ILE A 123 -17.06 -26.86 17.29
C ILE A 123 -18.17 -25.81 17.31
N THR A 124 -18.18 -24.90 16.33
CA THR A 124 -19.15 -23.79 16.29
C THR A 124 -20.38 -24.09 15.43
N ASN A 125 -20.35 -25.20 14.68
CA ASN A 125 -21.34 -25.60 13.68
C ASN A 125 -21.63 -24.52 12.60
N LYS A 126 -20.80 -23.47 12.53
CA LYS A 126 -20.88 -22.39 11.54
C LYS A 126 -20.18 -22.84 10.25
N THR A 127 -20.70 -22.41 9.12
CA THR A 127 -20.00 -22.51 7.83
C THR A 127 -18.88 -21.48 7.85
N VAL A 128 -17.61 -21.90 7.82
CA VAL A 128 -16.53 -20.98 8.18
C VAL A 128 -15.84 -20.34 6.99
N ILE A 129 -15.91 -20.87 5.76
CA ILE A 129 -14.92 -20.41 4.78
C ILE A 129 -15.50 -20.13 3.40
N SER A 130 -15.34 -18.87 3.01
CA SER A 130 -15.47 -18.37 1.65
C SER A 130 -14.16 -18.62 0.91
N ALA A 131 -14.26 -19.07 -0.34
CA ALA A 131 -13.18 -18.93 -1.31
C ALA A 131 -12.70 -17.46 -1.30
N ASN A 132 -11.40 -17.24 -1.13
CA ASN A 132 -10.84 -15.89 -1.16
C ASN A 132 -9.85 -15.80 -2.32
N ASN A 133 -10.19 -14.97 -3.32
CA ASN A 133 -9.33 -14.74 -4.46
C ASN A 133 -8.32 -13.64 -4.12
N ARG A 134 -7.26 -14.03 -3.41
CA ARG A 134 -6.15 -13.13 -3.04
C ARG A 134 -4.82 -13.76 -3.45
N PRO A 135 -3.80 -12.96 -3.77
CA PRO A 135 -2.47 -13.47 -4.06
C PRO A 135 -1.97 -14.32 -2.90
N GLN A 136 -1.58 -15.57 -3.19
CA GLN A 136 -1.07 -16.49 -2.17
C GLN A 136 0.42 -16.36 -1.99
N THR A 137 1.13 -16.31 -3.12
CA THR A 137 2.57 -16.13 -3.19
C THR A 137 2.86 -15.18 -4.33
N GLY A 138 4.02 -14.53 -4.27
CA GLY A 138 4.47 -13.70 -5.37
C GLY A 138 5.82 -13.09 -5.09
N VAL A 139 6.23 -12.22 -6.00
CA VAL A 139 7.48 -11.48 -5.95
C VAL A 139 7.14 -9.99 -5.88
N ILE A 140 7.69 -9.29 -4.90
CA ILE A 140 7.63 -7.82 -4.82
C ILE A 140 8.97 -7.21 -5.18
N LYS A 141 8.95 -6.20 -6.05
CA LYS A 141 10.08 -5.33 -6.36
C LYS A 141 9.86 -3.96 -5.73
N LEU A 142 10.63 -3.72 -4.69
CA LEU A 142 10.54 -2.58 -3.77
C LEU A 142 11.64 -1.56 -4.08
N LEU A 143 11.39 -0.29 -3.78
CA LEU A 143 12.46 0.70 -3.71
C LEU A 143 13.31 0.40 -2.47
N LYS A 144 14.63 0.28 -2.66
CA LYS A 144 15.58 0.06 -1.58
C LYS A 144 15.69 1.32 -0.69
N PRO A 145 16.07 1.19 0.60
CA PRO A 145 16.58 2.31 1.38
C PRO A 145 17.71 3.07 0.66
N GLU A 146 17.96 4.30 1.10
CA GLU A 146 18.93 5.25 0.53
C GLU A 146 18.55 5.81 -0.85
N ASN A 147 17.45 5.37 -1.47
CA ASN A 147 16.95 6.09 -2.64
C ASN A 147 16.50 7.49 -2.23
N GLN A 148 16.87 8.48 -3.05
CA GLN A 148 16.56 9.88 -2.82
C GLN A 148 15.63 10.38 -3.91
N PHE A 149 14.62 11.13 -3.50
CA PHE A 149 13.63 11.73 -4.36
C PHE A 149 13.55 13.23 -4.10
N GLU A 150 13.19 13.99 -5.12
CA GLU A 150 13.06 15.43 -5.03
C GLU A 150 11.70 15.87 -5.55
N CYS A 151 11.04 16.75 -4.80
CA CYS A 151 9.81 17.42 -5.19
C CYS A 151 9.79 18.87 -4.72
N HIS A 152 8.79 19.61 -5.19
CA HIS A 152 8.54 20.98 -4.78
C HIS A 152 7.17 21.06 -4.11
N VAL A 153 7.11 21.85 -3.03
CA VAL A 153 5.85 22.26 -2.40
C VAL A 153 5.65 23.74 -2.67
N ILE A 154 4.52 24.06 -3.28
CA ILE A 154 4.09 25.42 -3.58
C ILE A 154 2.99 25.76 -2.58
N SER A 155 3.16 26.87 -1.85
CA SER A 155 2.18 27.31 -0.85
C SER A 155 1.96 28.81 -0.90
N LYS A 156 0.70 29.26 -0.77
CA LYS A 156 0.37 30.69 -0.62
C LYS A 156 0.77 31.23 0.76
N THR A 157 0.74 30.39 1.79
CA THR A 157 1.09 30.74 3.17
C THR A 157 2.33 29.96 3.64
N PRO A 158 3.11 30.47 4.60
CA PRO A 158 4.20 29.69 5.18
C PRO A 158 3.70 28.38 5.79
N ILE A 159 4.36 27.26 5.48
CA ILE A 159 4.02 25.95 6.03
C ILE A 159 5.23 25.31 6.72
N SER A 160 4.96 24.53 7.77
CA SER A 160 5.97 23.66 8.37
C SER A 160 5.89 22.28 7.73
N LEU A 161 7.03 21.75 7.29
CA LEU A 161 7.14 20.40 6.74
C LEU A 161 7.61 19.42 7.83
N PRO A 162 7.06 18.20 7.90
CA PRO A 162 7.54 17.18 8.81
C PRO A 162 8.94 16.70 8.40
N HIS A 163 9.74 16.31 9.39
CA HIS A 163 11.08 15.74 9.16
C HIS A 163 11.05 14.25 8.79
N TYR A 164 9.94 13.58 9.09
CA TYR A 164 9.73 12.17 8.78
C TYR A 164 8.31 11.95 8.32
N ILE A 165 8.15 11.08 7.33
CA ILE A 165 6.85 10.69 6.79
C ILE A 165 6.74 9.17 6.68
N ARG A 166 5.51 8.68 6.62
CA ARG A 166 5.19 7.27 6.39
C ARG A 166 4.54 7.16 5.02
N LEU A 167 5.07 6.31 4.15
CA LEU A 167 4.62 6.20 2.77
C LEU A 167 4.60 4.76 2.27
N GLY A 168 3.77 4.53 1.25
CA GLY A 168 3.61 3.21 0.64
C GLY A 168 2.73 2.25 1.45
N LYS A 169 2.47 1.09 0.86
CA LYS A 169 1.62 0.04 1.43
C LYS A 169 2.19 -0.56 2.72
N PHE A 170 3.51 -0.46 2.93
CA PHE A 170 4.17 -0.94 4.14
C PHE A 170 4.36 0.13 5.20
N MET A 171 3.86 1.36 4.98
CA MET A 171 4.08 2.50 5.87
C MET A 171 5.58 2.69 6.17
N SER A 172 6.39 2.61 5.13
CA SER A 172 7.84 2.72 5.19
C SER A 172 8.23 4.13 5.61
N LYS A 173 9.23 4.24 6.48
CA LYS A 173 9.78 5.53 6.91
C LYS A 173 10.63 6.17 5.79
N ALA A 174 10.42 7.46 5.57
CA ALA A 174 11.32 8.35 4.86
C ALA A 174 11.42 9.71 5.56
#